data_AF-A0A551XRM1-F1
#
_entry.id   AF-A0A551XRM1-F1
#
_cell.length_a   1.000
_cell.length_b   1.000
_cell.length_c   1.000
_cell.angle_alpha   90.00
_cell.angle_beta   90.00
_cell.angle_gamma   90.00
#
_symmetry.space_group_name_H-M   'P 1'
#
loop_
_entity.id
_entity.type
_entity.pdbx_description
1 polymer ?
#
loop_
_entity_poly.entity_id
_entity_poly.type
_entity_poly.pdbx_seq_one_letter_code
_entity_poly.pdbx_strand_id
1 'polypeptide(L)'
;KWKLIRGLYEKEFEREQIIKLFEIIDNMMTLSPELQSSLESKIKQFEEERTMPLISNMELRGIEQGKKIGKEIGVLENSRDDIKTVLTVRFGQISSEIEEMIDKITNLALLKEILKSAVTANSLAEFKQSLAKIQ
;
A
#
# COMPACT_ATOMS: atom_id res chain seq x y z
N LYS A 1 -19.18 8.26 15.63
CA LYS A 1 -18.80 6.92 15.13
C LYS A 1 -19.61 5.78 15.75
N TRP A 2 -19.47 5.45 17.05
CA TRP A 2 -20.20 4.34 17.71
C TRP A 2 -21.72 4.28 17.43
N LYS A 3 -22.45 5.39 17.63
CA LYS A 3 -23.91 5.41 17.39
C LYS A 3 -24.30 5.03 15.95
N LEU A 4 -23.48 5.41 14.97
CA LEU A 4 -23.72 5.09 13.55
C LEU A 4 -23.47 3.61 13.29
N ILE A 5 -22.34 3.10 13.76
CA ILE A 5 -21.94 1.70 13.63
C ILE A 5 -23.00 0.81 14.29
N ARG A 6 -23.37 1.10 15.54
CA ARG A 6 -24.45 0.39 16.24
C ARG A 6 -25.75 0.39 15.45
N GLY A 7 -26.13 1.53 14.85
CA GLY A 7 -27.30 1.64 14.00
C GLY A 7 -27.25 0.80 12.72
N LEU A 8 -26.06 0.41 12.24
CA LEU A 8 -25.93 -0.56 11.13
C LEU A 8 -26.35 -1.97 11.55
N TYR A 9 -25.99 -2.39 12.77
CA TYR A 9 -26.36 -3.70 13.33
C TYR A 9 -27.81 -3.77 13.82
N GLU A 10 -28.43 -2.63 14.14
CA GLU A 10 -29.83 -2.57 14.57
C GLU A 10 -30.80 -2.60 13.39
N LYS A 11 -30.32 -2.36 12.18
CA LYS A 11 -31.09 -2.50 10.94
C LYS A 11 -30.90 -3.91 10.38
N GLU A 12 -31.91 -4.41 9.67
CA GLU A 12 -31.88 -5.70 8.95
C GLU A 12 -31.03 -5.63 7.67
N PHE A 13 -29.82 -5.07 7.77
CA PHE A 13 -28.88 -5.06 6.67
C PHE A 13 -28.19 -6.42 6.54
N GLU A 14 -27.95 -6.82 5.31
CA GLU A 14 -27.13 -7.98 5.03
C GLU A 14 -25.68 -7.73 5.49
N ARG A 15 -25.01 -8.82 5.88
CA ARG A 15 -23.62 -8.78 6.38
C ARG A 15 -22.70 -7.95 5.49
N GLU A 16 -22.79 -8.11 4.17
CA GLU A 16 -21.95 -7.38 3.22
C GLU A 16 -22.24 -5.87 3.20
N GLN A 17 -23.51 -5.48 3.39
CA GLN A 17 -23.92 -4.08 3.43
C GLN A 17 -23.41 -3.40 4.70
N ILE A 18 -23.50 -4.08 5.85
CA ILE A 18 -22.96 -3.58 7.11
C ILE A 18 -21.47 -3.28 6.96
N ILE A 19 -20.71 -4.17 6.33
CA ILE A 19 -19.28 -4.01 6.18
C ILE A 19 -18.93 -2.85 5.24
N LYS A 20 -19.61 -2.72 4.09
CA LYS A 20 -19.41 -1.58 3.17
C LYS A 20 -19.77 -0.25 3.84
N LEU A 21 -20.86 -0.19 4.60
CA LEU A 21 -21.29 1.01 5.30
C LEU A 21 -20.34 1.37 6.46
N PHE A 22 -19.78 0.36 7.14
CA PHE A 22 -18.74 0.58 8.13
C PHE A 22 -17.51 1.24 7.51
N GLU A 23 -16.99 0.71 6.40
CA GLU A 23 -15.83 1.27 5.69
C GLU A 23 -16.05 2.74 5.33
N ILE A 24 -17.25 3.10 4.87
CA ILE A 24 -17.61 4.50 4.58
C ILE A 24 -17.54 5.35 5.86
N ILE A 25 -18.13 4.90 6.97
CA ILE A 25 -18.09 5.63 8.25
C ILE A 25 -16.65 5.77 8.75
N ASP A 26 -15.83 4.73 8.58
CA ASP A 26 -14.43 4.71 9.02
C ASP A 26 -13.58 5.72 8.23
N ASN A 27 -13.76 5.77 6.91
CA ASN A 27 -13.09 6.72 6.03
C ASN A 27 -13.55 8.18 6.23
N MET A 28 -14.83 8.39 6.54
CA MET A 28 -15.37 9.74 6.77
C MET A 28 -15.05 10.31 8.15
N MET A 29 -14.84 9.44 9.15
CA MET A 29 -14.61 9.84 10.54
C MET A 29 -13.31 9.22 11.07
N THR A 30 -12.22 9.96 10.94
CA THR A 30 -10.94 9.60 11.57
C THR A 30 -11.01 9.89 13.07
N LEU A 31 -10.63 8.90 13.88
CA LEU A 31 -10.49 9.04 15.34
C LEU A 31 -9.01 9.00 15.73
N SER A 32 -8.67 9.54 16.92
CA SER A 32 -7.34 9.29 17.49
C SER A 32 -7.15 7.80 17.78
N PRO A 33 -5.90 7.31 17.86
CA PRO A 33 -5.62 5.90 18.15
C PRO A 33 -6.32 5.38 19.40
N GLU A 34 -6.37 6.17 20.49
CA GLU A 34 -7.02 5.74 21.73
C GLU A 34 -8.54 5.60 21.58
N LEU A 35 -9.17 6.54 20.85
CA LEU A 35 -10.61 6.52 20.61
C LEU A 35 -11.03 5.42 19.63
N GLN A 36 -10.19 5.11 18.64
CA GLN A 36 -10.40 4.00 17.72
C GLN A 36 -10.31 2.65 18.46
N SER A 37 -9.28 2.46 19.29
CA SER A 37 -9.13 1.25 20.11
C SER A 37 -10.31 1.03 21.07
N SER A 38 -10.79 2.11 21.71
CA SER A 38 -11.99 2.06 22.55
C SER A 38 -13.27 1.70 21.77
N LEU A 39 -13.40 2.19 20.54
CA LEU A 39 -14.51 1.87 19.67
C LEU A 39 -14.51 0.40 19.24
N GLU A 40 -13.36 -0.11 18.80
CA GLU A 40 -13.18 -1.52 18.39
C GLU A 40 -13.53 -2.48 19.53
N SER A 41 -13.07 -2.17 20.75
CA SER A 41 -13.41 -2.95 21.95
C SER A 41 -14.93 -3.00 22.21
N LYS A 42 -15.64 -1.88 22.02
CA LYS A 42 -17.10 -1.80 22.18
C LYS A 42 -17.85 -2.59 21.11
N ILE A 43 -17.37 -2.54 19.86
CA ILE A 43 -17.99 -3.31 18.77
C ILE A 43 -17.77 -4.80 19.03
N LYS A 44 -16.57 -5.22 19.44
CA LYS A 44 -16.24 -6.61 19.73
C LYS A 44 -17.16 -7.19 20.81
N GLN A 45 -17.30 -6.48 21.93
CA GLN A 45 -18.19 -6.88 23.01
C GLN A 45 -19.66 -7.02 22.52
N PHE A 46 -20.12 -6.06 21.71
CA PHE A 46 -21.48 -6.07 21.17
C PHE A 46 -21.73 -7.23 20.17
N GLU A 47 -20.73 -7.60 19.38
CA GLU A 47 -20.80 -8.73 18.45
C GLU A 47 -20.79 -10.09 19.17
N GLU A 48 -20.02 -10.20 20.27
CA GLU A 48 -19.98 -11.37 21.14
C GLU A 48 -21.36 -11.60 21.80
N GLU A 49 -22.01 -10.53 22.28
CA GLU A 49 -23.38 -10.58 22.82
C GLU A 49 -24.44 -11.01 21.80
N ARG A 50 -24.22 -10.70 20.51
CA ARG A 50 -25.17 -11.01 19.42
C ARG A 50 -24.77 -12.23 18.58
N THR A 51 -23.69 -12.94 18.92
CA THR A 51 -23.17 -14.11 18.18
C THR A 51 -22.95 -13.84 16.68
N MET A 52 -22.55 -12.62 16.31
CA MET A 52 -22.34 -12.21 14.91
C MET A 52 -20.97 -11.53 14.73
N PRO A 53 -19.86 -12.30 14.63
CA PRO A 53 -18.52 -11.73 14.50
C PRO A 53 -18.31 -11.13 13.10
N LEU A 54 -18.43 -9.81 12.95
CA LEU A 54 -18.12 -9.08 11.71
C LEU A 54 -16.73 -8.47 11.76
N ILE A 55 -16.25 -8.03 12.93
CA ILE A 55 -14.89 -7.53 13.11
C ILE A 55 -13.87 -8.51 12.54
N SER A 56 -13.99 -9.80 12.84
CA SER A 56 -13.05 -10.81 12.36
C SER A 56 -12.96 -10.86 10.82
N ASN A 57 -14.07 -10.69 10.11
CA ASN A 57 -14.07 -10.67 8.64
C ASN A 57 -13.51 -9.37 8.06
N MET A 58 -13.63 -8.27 8.80
CA MET A 58 -13.07 -6.97 8.41
C MET A 58 -11.57 -6.91 8.68
N GLU A 59 -11.11 -7.46 9.80
CA GLU A 59 -9.69 -7.68 10.10
C GLU A 59 -9.04 -8.54 9.02
N LEU A 60 -9.68 -9.66 8.64
CA LEU A 60 -9.19 -10.52 7.56
C LEU A 60 -9.07 -9.77 6.23
N ARG A 61 -10.08 -8.97 5.85
CA ARG A 61 -10.01 -8.12 4.66
C ARG A 61 -8.94 -7.05 4.74
N GLY A 62 -8.77 -6.42 5.90
CA GLY A 62 -7.70 -5.45 6.14
C GLY A 62 -6.32 -6.08 5.97
N ILE A 63 -6.13 -7.31 6.46
CA ILE A 63 -4.90 -8.09 6.27
C ILE A 63 -4.69 -8.42 4.79
N GLU A 64 -5.72 -8.86 4.07
CA GLU A 64 -5.63 -9.16 2.63
C GLU A 64 -5.29 -7.92 1.80
N GLN A 65 -5.93 -6.79 2.09
CA GLN A 65 -5.65 -5.51 1.44
C GLN A 65 -4.23 -5.03 1.77
N GLY A 66 -3.81 -5.13 3.02
CA GLY A 66 -2.43 -4.81 3.44
C GLY A 66 -1.39 -5.67 2.74
N LYS A 67 -1.64 -6.98 2.59
CA LYS A 67 -0.78 -7.89 1.82
C LYS A 67 -0.71 -7.49 0.34
N LYS A 68 -1.84 -7.12 -0.27
CA LYS A 68 -1.88 -6.69 -1.66
C LYS A 68 -1.08 -5.40 -1.87
N ILE A 69 -1.33 -4.38 -1.05
CA ILE A 69 -0.62 -3.10 -1.10
C ILE A 69 0.88 -3.32 -0.86
N GLY A 70 1.25 -4.10 0.17
CA GLY A 70 2.64 -4.42 0.47
C GLY A 70 3.35 -5.14 -0.68
N LYS A 71 2.66 -6.05 -1.38
CA LYS A 71 3.21 -6.70 -2.58
C LYS A 71 3.43 -5.72 -3.73
N GLU A 72 2.49 -4.81 -3.98
CA GLU A 72 2.61 -3.82 -5.05
C GLU A 72 3.76 -2.83 -4.77
N ILE A 73 3.88 -2.34 -3.53
CA ILE A 73 4.98 -1.48 -3.10
C ILE A 73 6.33 -2.22 -3.18
N GLY A 74 6.40 -3.44 -2.63
CA GLY A 74 7.64 -4.22 -2.61
C GLY A 74 8.16 -4.57 -4.00
N VAL A 75 7.28 -4.78 -4.98
CA VAL A 75 7.70 -5.00 -6.38
C VAL A 75 8.32 -3.73 -6.99
N LEU A 76 7.80 -2.55 -6.68
CA LEU A 76 8.37 -1.28 -7.14
C LEU A 76 9.71 -0.99 -6.46
N GLU A 77 9.80 -1.15 -5.14
CA GLU A 77 11.02 -0.93 -4.38
C GLU A 77 12.13 -1.88 -4.82
N ASN A 78 11.85 -3.20 -4.89
CA ASN A 78 12.82 -4.17 -5.38
C ASN A 78 13.31 -3.84 -6.79
N SER A 79 12.41 -3.44 -7.70
CA SER A 79 12.82 -3.11 -9.06
C SER A 79 13.72 -1.86 -9.12
N ARG A 80 13.57 -0.90 -8.21
CA ARG A 80 14.45 0.27 -8.10
C ARG A 80 15.80 -0.13 -7.52
N ASP A 81 15.80 -0.95 -6.47
CA ASP A 81 17.01 -1.45 -5.82
C ASP A 81 17.83 -2.36 -6.75
N ASP A 82 17.17 -3.15 -7.59
CA ASP A 82 17.81 -3.96 -8.63
C ASP A 82 18.56 -3.08 -9.63
N ILE A 83 17.94 -1.98 -10.09
CA ILE A 83 18.59 -1.02 -11.00
C ILE A 83 19.80 -0.38 -10.32
N LYS A 84 19.64 0.13 -9.09
CA LYS A 84 20.73 0.74 -8.31
C LYS A 84 21.89 -0.25 -8.10
N THR A 85 21.58 -1.52 -7.81
CA THR A 85 22.55 -2.60 -7.63
C THR A 85 23.32 -2.86 -8.93
N VAL A 86 22.62 -3.02 -10.05
CA VAL A 86 23.25 -3.24 -11.36
C VAL A 86 24.19 -2.09 -11.72
N LEU A 87 23.73 -0.84 -11.57
CA LEU A 87 24.56 0.33 -11.85
C LEU A 87 25.78 0.38 -10.93
N THR A 88 25.59 0.06 -9.65
CA THR A 88 26.68 0.05 -8.66
C THR A 88 27.73 -1.01 -8.99
N VAL A 89 27.30 -2.21 -9.38
CA VAL A 89 28.20 -3.31 -9.78
C VAL A 89 28.97 -2.97 -11.05
N ARG A 90 28.33 -2.33 -12.03
CA ARG A 90 28.95 -2.06 -13.33
C ARG A 90 29.85 -0.82 -13.34
N PHE A 91 29.46 0.22 -12.61
CA PHE A 91 30.09 1.53 -12.72
C PHE A 91 30.67 2.06 -11.41
N GLY A 92 30.59 1.29 -10.32
CA GLY A 92 31.02 1.71 -8.99
C GLY A 92 29.98 2.63 -8.35
N GLN A 93 30.42 3.61 -7.57
CA GLN A 93 29.49 4.47 -6.83
C GLN A 93 28.61 5.31 -7.77
N ILE A 94 27.29 5.18 -7.62
CA ILE A 94 26.30 6.03 -8.31
C ILE A 94 26.10 7.34 -7.56
N SER A 95 25.77 8.41 -8.28
CA SER A 95 25.45 9.71 -7.66
C SER A 95 24.04 9.72 -7.08
N SER A 96 23.84 10.48 -6.00
CA SER A 96 22.51 10.69 -5.38
C SER A 96 21.47 11.21 -6.37
N GLU A 97 21.89 11.99 -7.36
CA GLU A 97 21.02 12.49 -8.43
C GLU A 97 20.36 11.35 -9.24
N ILE A 98 21.11 10.28 -9.54
CA ILE A 98 20.58 9.11 -10.27
C ILE A 98 19.65 8.30 -9.38
N GLU A 99 20.00 8.14 -8.10
CA GLU A 99 19.15 7.45 -7.12
C GLU A 99 17.77 8.13 -7.00
N GLU A 100 17.76 9.46 -6.84
CA GLU A 100 16.52 10.22 -6.76
C GLU A 100 15.68 10.14 -8.04
N MET A 101 16.31 10.09 -9.21
CA MET A 101 15.58 9.91 -10.47
C MET A 101 14.88 8.56 -10.51
N ILE A 102 15.55 7.48 -10.10
CA ILE A 102 14.99 6.13 -10.06
C ILE A 102 13.84 6.04 -9.05
N ASP A 103 13.99 6.67 -7.88
CA ASP A 103 12.99 6.62 -6.80
C ASP A 103 11.68 7.33 -7.13
N LYS A 104 11.73 8.32 -8.03
CA LYS A 104 10.53 9.03 -8.51
C LYS A 104 9.70 8.20 -9.49
N ILE A 105 10.23 7.11 -10.04
CA ILE A 105 9.55 6.32 -11.07
C ILE A 105 8.57 5.35 -10.41
N THR A 106 7.28 5.54 -10.65
CA THR A 106 6.19 4.72 -10.10
C THR A 106 5.67 3.66 -11.06
N ASN A 107 6.07 3.71 -12.34
CA ASN A 107 5.62 2.77 -13.35
C ASN A 107 6.57 1.57 -13.45
N LEU A 108 6.06 0.39 -13.07
CA LEU A 108 6.82 -0.87 -13.10
C LEU A 108 7.30 -1.27 -14.51
N ALA A 109 6.52 -0.99 -15.55
CA ALA A 109 6.93 -1.31 -16.92
C ALA A 109 8.13 -0.46 -17.35
N LEU A 110 8.13 0.82 -16.98
CA LEU A 110 9.28 1.70 -17.22
C LEU A 110 10.51 1.26 -16.44
N LEU A 111 10.35 0.87 -15.16
CA LEU A 111 11.46 0.33 -14.37
C LEU A 111 12.10 -0.91 -15.02
N LYS A 112 11.30 -1.80 -15.61
CA LYS A 112 11.83 -2.96 -16.34
C LYS A 112 12.64 -2.57 -17.58
N GLU A 113 12.19 -1.57 -18.34
CA GLU A 113 12.96 -1.08 -19.50
C GLU A 113 14.25 -0.38 -19.06
N ILE A 114 14.19 0.42 -17.99
CA ILE A 114 15.36 1.07 -17.40
C ILE A 114 16.35 0.05 -16.88
N LEU A 115 15.89 -1.05 -16.27
CA LEU A 115 16.76 -2.14 -15.86
C LEU A 115 17.52 -2.75 -17.04
N LYS A 116 16.86 -2.96 -18.18
CA LYS A 116 17.55 -3.41 -19.41
C LYS A 116 18.59 -2.37 -19.85
N SER A 117 18.24 -1.09 -19.88
CA SER A 117 19.19 -0.02 -20.21
C SER A 117 20.37 0.04 -19.23
N ALA A 118 20.14 -0.19 -17.94
CA ALA A 118 21.19 -0.24 -16.92
C ALA A 118 22.17 -1.40 -17.17
N VAL A 119 21.68 -2.53 -17.69
CA VAL A 119 22.52 -3.69 -18.07
C VAL A 119 23.29 -3.46 -19.37
N THR A 120 22.73 -2.73 -20.34
CA THR A 120 23.35 -2.55 -21.67
C THR A 120 24.18 -1.27 -21.83
N ALA A 121 24.00 -0.26 -20.98
CA ALA A 121 24.72 1.01 -21.10
C ALA A 121 26.25 0.81 -21.03
N ASN A 122 27.02 1.62 -21.74
CA ASN A 122 28.49 1.56 -21.69
C ASN A 122 29.07 2.51 -20.63
N SER A 123 28.26 3.44 -20.11
CA SER A 123 28.65 4.38 -19.05
C SER A 123 27.45 4.92 -18.27
N LEU A 124 27.69 5.49 -17.09
CA LEU A 124 26.67 6.21 -16.32
C LEU A 124 26.11 7.42 -17.09
N ALA A 125 26.94 8.11 -17.87
CA ALA A 125 26.51 9.25 -18.66
C ALA A 125 25.50 8.84 -19.75
N GLU A 126 25.76 7.73 -20.44
CA GLU A 126 24.84 7.16 -21.43
C GLU A 126 23.53 6.73 -20.77
N PHE A 127 23.61 6.04 -19.63
CA PHE A 127 22.44 5.64 -18.85
C PHE A 127 21.59 6.86 -18.43
N LYS A 128 22.23 7.91 -17.90
CA LYS A 128 21.55 9.16 -17.51
C LYS A 128 20.83 9.83 -18.70
N GLN A 129 21.45 9.83 -19.88
CA GLN A 129 20.79 10.32 -21.10
C GLN A 129 19.60 9.45 -21.51
N SER A 130 19.67 8.13 -21.33
CA SER A 130 18.54 7.24 -21.61
C SER A 130 17.37 7.49 -20.66
N LEU A 131 17.64 7.74 -19.37
CA LEU A 131 16.62 8.11 -18.38
C LEU A 131 15.90 9.42 -18.76
N ALA A 132 16.66 10.44 -19.17
CA ALA A 132 16.10 11.74 -19.56
C ALA A 132 15.22 11.70 -20.83
N LYS A 133 15.30 10.62 -21.63
CA LYS A 133 14.44 10.41 -22.81
C LYS A 133 13.15 9.65 -22.48
N ILE A 134 13.08 9.03 -21.31
CA ILE A 134 11.97 8.15 -20.89
C ILE A 134 11.00 8.91 -19.96
N GLN A 135 11.44 10.00 -19.31
CA GLN A 135 10.57 10.98 -18.63
C GLN A 135 9.83 11.88 -19.62
#